data_AF-A0A7Y3ADF4-F1
#
_entry.id   AF-A0A7Y3ADF4-F1
#
_cell.length_a   1.000
_cell.length_b   1.000
_cell.length_c   1.000
_cell.angle_alpha   90.00
_cell.angle_beta   90.00
_cell.angle_gamma   90.00
#
_symmetry.space_group_name_H-M   'P 1'
#
loop_
_entity.id
_entity.type
_entity.pdbx_description
1 polymer ?
#
loop_
_entity_poly.entity_id
_entity_poly.type
_entity_poly.pdbx_seq_one_letter_code
_entity_poly.pdbx_strand_id
1 'polypeptide(L)'
;MSAAIEKKINKNMVQAALDELPEKHKSPLILFYMEDMTYQEIADVLEIPIGTVMSRLARAKKRIKRELLIKMGKKAGLKKIVSLTSILMQEVK
;
A
#
# COMPACT_ATOMS: atom_id res chain seq x y z
N MET A 1 1.02 31.96 5.15
CA MET A 1 1.83 30.73 5.25
C MET A 1 1.47 30.07 6.58
N SER A 2 0.98 28.84 6.72
CA SER A 2 1.66 27.58 6.33
C SER A 2 0.72 26.35 6.30
N ALA A 3 -0.60 26.50 6.20
CA ALA A 3 -1.55 25.40 6.52
C ALA A 3 -2.20 24.65 5.33
N ALA A 4 -1.86 24.95 4.07
CA ALA A 4 -2.67 24.49 2.92
C ALA A 4 -2.11 23.33 2.07
N ILE A 5 -1.00 22.69 2.45
CA ILE A 5 -0.36 21.65 1.61
C ILE A 5 -0.50 20.22 2.16
N GLU A 6 -1.17 20.02 3.30
CA GLU A 6 -1.55 18.67 3.71
C GLU A 6 -2.82 18.20 2.98
N LYS A 7 -2.70 17.93 1.69
CA LYS A 7 -3.72 17.22 0.91
C LYS A 7 -3.84 15.80 1.45
N LYS A 8 -4.59 15.61 2.54
CA LYS A 8 -4.77 14.36 3.30
C LYS A 8 -5.10 13.25 2.30
N ILE A 9 -4.33 12.15 2.31
CA ILE A 9 -4.73 10.96 1.54
C ILE A 9 -6.04 10.53 2.19
N ASN A 10 -7.14 10.64 1.45
CA ASN A 10 -8.45 10.22 1.94
C ASN A 10 -8.56 8.69 1.77
N LYS A 11 -9.19 8.01 2.74
CA LYS A 11 -9.48 6.56 2.73
C LYS A 11 -10.05 6.11 1.38
N ASN A 12 -10.93 6.90 0.78
CA ASN A 12 -11.55 6.59 -0.51
C ASN A 12 -10.54 6.53 -1.67
N MET A 13 -9.47 7.32 -1.63
CA MET A 13 -8.42 7.30 -2.67
C MET A 13 -7.53 6.06 -2.55
N VAL A 14 -7.26 5.64 -1.31
CA VAL A 14 -6.50 4.41 -1.04
C VAL A 14 -7.32 3.19 -1.46
N GLN A 15 -8.59 3.17 -1.09
CA GLN A 15 -9.50 2.09 -1.48
C GLN A 15 -9.57 1.94 -3.00
N ALA A 16 -9.80 3.04 -3.72
CA ALA A 16 -9.84 3.00 -5.19
C ALA A 16 -8.50 2.53 -5.80
N ALA A 17 -7.36 2.87 -5.21
CA ALA A 17 -6.05 2.40 -5.67
C ALA A 17 -5.80 0.92 -5.36
N LEU A 18 -6.41 0.39 -4.28
CA LEU A 18 -6.42 -1.04 -3.97
C LEU A 18 -7.36 -1.80 -4.91
N ASP A 19 -8.53 -1.25 -5.24
CA ASP A 19 -9.51 -1.89 -6.12
C ASP A 19 -8.97 -2.09 -7.54
N GLU A 20 -8.13 -1.16 -8.02
CA GLU A 20 -7.43 -1.27 -9.32
C GLU A 20 -6.24 -2.25 -9.31
N LEU A 21 -5.88 -2.76 -8.13
CA LEU A 21 -4.78 -3.69 -7.99
C LEU A 21 -5.22 -5.13 -8.32
N PRO A 22 -4.54 -5.83 -9.25
CA PRO A 22 -4.85 -7.23 -9.54
C PRO A 22 -4.77 -8.08 -8.28
N GLU A 23 -5.69 -9.02 -8.11
CA GLU A 23 -5.80 -9.85 -6.89
C GLU A 23 -4.47 -10.48 -6.47
N LYS A 24 -3.70 -11.00 -7.43
CA LYS A 24 -2.34 -11.57 -7.18
C LYS A 24 -1.35 -10.62 -6.51
N HIS A 25 -1.57 -9.32 -6.57
CA HIS A 25 -0.77 -8.28 -5.90
C HIS A 25 -1.47 -7.74 -4.65
N LYS A 26 -2.81 -7.81 -4.60
CA LYS A 26 -3.64 -7.35 -3.49
C LYS A 26 -3.55 -8.31 -2.30
N SER A 27 -3.68 -9.62 -2.51
CA SER A 27 -3.69 -10.60 -1.40
C SER A 27 -2.42 -10.53 -0.53
N PRO A 28 -1.19 -10.53 -1.08
CA PRO A 28 0.02 -10.39 -0.25
C PRO A 28 0.07 -9.05 0.49
N LEU A 29 -0.54 -8.00 -0.06
CA LEU A 29 -0.52 -6.66 0.52
C LEU A 29 -1.50 -6.55 1.70
N ILE A 30 -2.68 -7.18 1.58
CA ILE A 30 -3.66 -7.29 2.67
C ILE A 30 -3.06 -8.11 3.81
N LEU A 31 -2.56 -9.32 3.53
CA LEU A 31 -1.98 -10.19 4.56
C LEU A 31 -0.81 -9.52 5.29
N PHE A 32 0.02 -8.78 4.57
CA PHE A 32 1.15 -8.07 5.18
C PHE A 32 0.75 -6.85 6.03
N TYR A 33 -0.24 -6.06 5.62
CA TYR A 33 -0.56 -4.78 6.26
C TYR A 33 -1.80 -4.79 7.16
N MET A 34 -2.69 -5.77 7.00
CA MET A 34 -3.93 -5.89 7.76
C MET A 34 -3.90 -7.07 8.73
N GLU A 35 -3.20 -8.14 8.37
CA GLU A 35 -3.06 -9.35 9.20
C GLU A 35 -1.67 -9.45 9.86
N ASP A 36 -0.82 -8.41 9.71
CA ASP A 36 0.55 -8.32 10.24
C ASP A 36 1.45 -9.56 9.97
N MET A 37 1.17 -10.28 8.88
CA MET A 37 1.90 -11.49 8.54
C MET A 37 3.29 -11.19 7.99
N THR A 38 4.26 -12.01 8.37
CA THR A 38 5.61 -12.01 7.80
C THR A 38 5.60 -12.50 6.35
N TYR A 39 6.67 -12.21 5.60
CA TYR A 39 6.80 -12.72 4.23
C TYR A 39 6.81 -14.25 4.15
N GLN A 40 7.28 -14.92 5.21
CA GLN A 40 7.29 -16.37 5.30
C GLN A 40 5.87 -16.91 5.47
N GLU A 41 5.11 -16.37 6.43
CA GLU A 41 3.72 -16.80 6.65
C GLU A 41 2.83 -16.51 5.45
N ILE A 42 3.05 -15.38 4.75
CA ILE A 42 2.35 -15.08 3.49
C ILE A 42 2.70 -16.08 2.39
N ALA A 43 3.97 -16.52 2.32
CA ALA A 43 4.40 -17.54 1.37
C ALA A 43 3.69 -18.87 1.62
N ASP A 44 3.54 -19.23 2.90
CA ASP A 44 2.86 -20.44 3.34
C ASP A 44 1.35 -20.37 3.09
N VAL A 45 0.67 -19.27 3.46
CA VAL A 45 -0.78 -19.08 3.25
C VAL A 45 -1.17 -19.03 1.78
N LEU A 46 -0.34 -18.39 0.94
CA LEU A 46 -0.62 -18.25 -0.49
C LEU A 46 -0.03 -19.38 -1.33
N GLU A 47 0.65 -20.35 -0.70
CA GLU A 47 1.34 -21.47 -1.35
C GLU A 47 2.24 -21.04 -2.52
N ILE A 48 3.04 -19.99 -2.30
CA ILE A 48 3.96 -19.43 -3.31
C ILE A 48 5.36 -19.21 -2.73
N PRO A 49 6.42 -19.22 -3.56
CA PRO A 49 7.77 -18.94 -3.08
C PRO A 49 7.88 -17.55 -2.41
N ILE A 50 8.68 -17.44 -1.36
CA ILE A 50 8.92 -16.14 -0.67
C ILE A 50 9.47 -15.06 -1.62
N GLY A 51 10.29 -15.42 -2.60
CA GLY A 51 10.75 -14.50 -3.66
C GLY A 51 9.59 -13.98 -4.54
N THR A 52 8.55 -14.77 -4.71
CA THR A 52 7.30 -14.37 -5.38
C THR A 52 6.50 -13.41 -4.50
N VAL A 53 6.42 -13.65 -3.18
CA VAL A 53 5.81 -12.70 -2.23
C VAL A 53 6.50 -11.34 -2.30
N MET A 54 7.83 -11.32 -2.16
CA MET A 54 8.63 -10.09 -2.22
C MET A 54 8.40 -9.33 -3.54
N SER A 55 8.46 -10.01 -4.67
CA SER A 55 8.27 -9.38 -5.98
C SER A 55 6.82 -8.94 -6.24
N ARG A 56 5.82 -9.65 -5.71
CA ARG A 56 4.40 -9.24 -5.78
C ARG A 56 4.16 -8.00 -4.93
N LEU A 57 4.67 -7.95 -3.70
CA LEU A 57 4.61 -6.77 -2.82
C LEU A 57 5.30 -5.55 -3.43
N ALA A 58 6.50 -5.71 -3.99
CA ALA A 58 7.22 -4.62 -4.64
C ALA A 58 6.43 -4.06 -5.84
N ARG A 59 5.86 -4.93 -6.68
CA ARG A 59 5.02 -4.54 -7.82
C ARG A 59 3.72 -3.88 -7.37
N ALA A 60 3.09 -4.39 -6.31
CA ALA A 60 1.89 -3.83 -5.72
C ALA A 60 2.11 -2.38 -5.25
N LYS A 61 3.17 -2.16 -4.45
CA LYS A 61 3.56 -0.84 -3.97
C LYS A 61 3.84 0.14 -5.12
N LYS A 62 4.53 -0.31 -6.18
CA LYS A 62 4.80 0.51 -7.37
C LYS A 62 3.53 0.89 -8.13
N ARG A 63 2.55 -0.01 -8.22
CA ARG A 63 1.25 0.26 -8.85
C ARG A 63 0.43 1.26 -8.06
N ILE A 64 0.23 1.01 -6.76
CA ILE A 64 -0.49 1.92 -5.86
C ILE A 64 0.15 3.32 -5.91
N LYS A 65 1.49 3.39 -5.89
CA LYS A 65 2.23 4.65 -6.06
C LYS A 65 1.86 5.36 -7.37
N ARG A 66 1.84 4.64 -8.49
CA ARG A 66 1.50 5.20 -9.80
C ARG A 66 0.07 5.74 -9.80
N GLU A 67 -0.89 4.97 -9.29
CA GLU A 67 -2.30 5.39 -9.28
C GLU A 67 -2.53 6.60 -8.38
N LEU A 68 -1.95 6.60 -7.17
CA LEU A 68 -2.03 7.76 -6.28
C LEU A 68 -1.37 9.00 -6.91
N LEU A 69 -0.26 8.86 -7.63
CA LEU A 69 0.39 9.98 -8.34
C LEU A 69 -0.49 10.54 -9.47
N ILE A 70 -1.20 9.68 -10.20
CA ILE A 70 -2.15 10.10 -11.24
C ILE A 70 -3.31 10.84 -10.60
N LYS A 71 -3.92 10.28 -9.54
CA LYS A 71 -5.10 10.83 -8.87
C LYS A 71 -4.81 12.10 -8.05
N MET A 72 -3.60 12.28 -7.53
CA MET A 72 -3.23 13.46 -6.72
C MET A 72 -2.73 14.66 -7.54
N GLY A 73 -2.33 14.46 -8.80
CA GLY A 73 -1.74 15.49 -9.67
C GLY A 73 -0.30 15.82 -9.28
N LYS A 74 0.68 15.24 -9.99
CA LYS A 74 2.15 15.48 -10.13
C LYS A 74 3.04 16.12 -9.02
N LYS A 75 2.56 16.62 -7.87
CA LYS A 75 3.40 17.27 -6.85
C LYS A 75 3.01 16.90 -5.40
N ALA A 76 3.01 15.62 -5.02
CA ALA A 76 2.87 15.24 -3.59
C ALA A 76 3.23 13.79 -3.21
N GLY A 77 3.40 12.86 -4.16
CA GLY A 77 3.21 11.42 -3.87
C GLY A 77 4.43 10.60 -3.40
N LEU A 78 5.35 11.18 -2.61
CA LEU A 78 6.52 10.42 -2.11
C LEU A 78 6.62 10.39 -0.59
N LYS A 79 6.45 11.51 0.10
CA LYS A 79 6.47 11.54 1.58
C LYS A 79 5.27 10.83 2.22
N LYS A 80 4.18 10.63 1.45
CA LYS A 80 2.90 10.19 2.01
C LYS A 80 2.61 8.68 1.91
N ILE A 81 3.32 7.96 1.04
CA ILE A 81 3.28 6.47 1.00
C ILE A 81 3.98 5.88 2.24
N VAL A 82 5.02 6.56 2.73
CA VAL A 82 5.64 6.26 4.03
C VAL A 82 4.70 6.65 5.19
N SER A 83 3.77 7.59 4.96
CA SER A 83 2.67 7.88 5.88
C SER A 83 1.50 6.89 5.77
N LEU A 84 1.36 6.06 4.73
CA LEU A 84 0.40 4.95 4.71
C LEU A 84 0.81 3.89 5.75
N THR A 85 2.10 3.59 5.85
CA THR A 85 2.67 2.82 6.96
C THR A 85 2.40 3.49 8.31
N SER A 86 2.48 4.82 8.42
CA SER A 86 2.15 5.53 9.66
C SER A 86 0.65 5.56 9.97
N ILE A 87 -0.23 5.71 8.97
CA ILE A 87 -1.70 5.78 9.13
C ILE A 87 -2.28 4.39 9.45
N LEU A 88 -1.74 3.33 8.85
CA LEU A 88 -2.15 1.95 9.14
C LEU A 88 -1.57 1.44 10.48
N MET A 89 -0.48 2.03 11.00
CA MET A 89 0.08 1.71 12.32
C MET A 89 -0.47 2.59 13.48
N GLN A 90 -1.33 3.59 13.24
CA GLN A 90 -1.83 4.48 14.31
C GLN A 90 -2.92 3.86 15.20
N GLU A 91 -3.32 2.60 14.99
CA GLU A 91 -4.26 1.89 15.86
C GLU A 91 -3.69 0.60 16.50
N VAL A 92 -2.38 0.56 16.73
CA VAL A 92 -1.80 -0.47 17.59
C VAL A 92 -1.35 0.20 18.90
N LYS A 93 -2.23 0.10 19.90
CA LYS A 93 -1.91 0.38 21.30
C LYS A 93 -1.03 -0.73 21.86
#